data_AF-A0A257Q4V9-F1
#
_entry.id   AF-A0A257Q4V9-F1
#
_cell.length_a   1.000
_cell.length_b   1.000
_cell.length_c   1.000
_cell.angle_alpha   90.00
_cell.angle_beta   90.00
_cell.angle_gamma   90.00
#
_symmetry.space_group_name_H-M   'P 1'
#
loop_
_entity.id
_entity.type
_entity.pdbx_description
1 polymer ?
#
loop_
_entity_poly.entity_id
_entity_poly.type
_entity_poly.pdbx_seq_one_letter_code
_entity_poly.pdbx_strand_id
1 'polypeptide(L)'
;MQNYKDKAERLEGRIIGKMQANERRITARMLLPVADMRRAVRSLQSRAEWLENRREPDPLIRENAKREAEHCRRIAVTITNAMRGAA
;
A
#
# COMPACT_ATOMS: atom_id res chain seq x y z
N MET A 1 45.70 10.18 26.41
CA MET A 1 44.42 9.47 26.69
C MET A 1 43.24 9.98 25.84
N GLN A 2 43.33 11.14 25.16
CA GLN A 2 42.30 11.73 24.28
C GLN A 2 41.78 10.84 23.13
N ASN A 3 42.64 10.03 22.51
CA ASN A 3 42.36 9.37 21.21
C ASN A 3 41.28 8.26 21.28
N TYR A 4 40.98 7.74 22.47
CA TYR A 4 39.94 6.72 22.64
C TYR A 4 38.52 7.32 22.71
N LYS A 5 38.36 8.49 23.33
CA LYS A 5 37.06 9.19 23.37
C LYS A 5 36.62 9.63 21.98
N ASP A 6 37.52 10.25 21.21
CA ASP A 6 37.23 10.70 19.84
C ASP A 6 36.90 9.53 18.89
N LYS A 7 37.46 8.34 19.14
CA LYS A 7 37.13 7.13 18.38
C LYS A 7 35.78 6.56 18.80
N ALA A 8 35.47 6.58 20.09
CA ALA A 8 34.19 6.13 20.63
C ALA A 8 33.04 7.02 20.12
N GLU A 9 33.17 8.34 20.17
CA GLU A 9 32.16 9.29 19.67
C GLU A 9 31.91 9.13 18.16
N ARG A 10 32.97 8.93 17.37
CA ARG A 10 32.84 8.64 15.93
C ARG A 10 32.15 7.31 15.64
N LEU A 11 32.39 6.30 16.49
CA LEU A 11 31.74 5.00 16.37
C LEU A 11 30.26 5.10 16.75
N GLU A 12 29.95 5.81 17.82
CA GLU A 12 28.59 6.06 18.30
C GLU A 12 27.77 6.81 17.24
N GLY A 13 28.29 7.91 16.68
CA GLY A 13 27.62 8.62 15.60
C GLY A 13 27.38 7.76 14.35
N ARG A 14 28.29 6.84 14.04
CA ARG A 14 28.12 5.88 12.94
C ARG A 14 27.04 4.84 13.24
N ILE A 15 26.95 4.35 14.48
CA ILE A 15 25.93 3.39 14.91
C ILE A 15 24.56 4.06 14.86
N ILE A 16 24.42 5.26 15.43
CA ILE A 16 23.17 6.04 15.40
C ILE A 16 22.73 6.32 13.96
N GLY A 17 23.65 6.74 13.09
CA GLY A 17 23.34 6.98 11.67
C GLY A 17 22.86 5.71 10.94
N LYS A 18 23.43 4.54 11.26
CA LYS A 18 22.98 3.25 10.71
C LYS A 18 21.60 2.84 11.25
N MET A 19 21.33 3.06 12.54
CA MET A 19 20.03 2.77 13.14
C MET A 19 18.93 3.62 12.50
N GLN A 20 19.14 4.92 12.37
CA GLN A 20 18.20 5.84 11.72
C GLN A 20 17.96 5.47 10.25
N ALA A 21 19.00 5.09 9.51
CA ALA A 21 18.84 4.63 8.12
C ALA A 21 18.05 3.31 8.03
N ASN A 22 18.24 2.40 8.98
CA ASN A 22 17.50 1.15 9.05
C ASN A 22 16.02 1.38 9.40
N GLU A 23 15.73 2.25 10.37
CA GLU A 23 14.37 2.67 10.71
C GLU A 23 13.66 3.28 9.50
N ARG A 24 14.30 4.20 8.77
CA ARG A 24 13.74 4.77 7.54
C ARG A 24 13.41 3.71 6.49
N ARG A 25 14.27 2.71 6.31
CA ARG A 25 14.04 1.59 5.37
C ARG A 25 12.89 0.69 5.82
N ILE A 26 12.82 0.37 7.10
CA ILE A 26 11.74 -0.42 7.69
C ILE A 26 10.41 0.32 7.52
N THR A 27 10.37 1.60 7.85
CA THR A 27 9.20 2.47 7.67
C THR A 27 8.78 2.56 6.21
N ALA A 28 9.71 2.74 5.27
CA ALA A 28 9.39 2.72 3.84
C ALA A 28 8.85 1.37 3.38
N ARG A 29 9.45 0.27 3.85
CA ARG A 29 9.01 -1.11 3.55
C ARG A 29 7.60 -1.41 4.08
N MET A 30 7.19 -0.79 5.19
CA MET A 30 5.84 -0.97 5.75
C MET A 30 4.81 0.00 5.14
N LEU A 31 5.17 1.25 4.87
CA LEU A 31 4.23 2.27 4.39
C LEU A 31 3.94 2.20 2.88
N LEU A 32 4.92 1.82 2.07
CA LEU A 32 4.75 1.71 0.62
C LEU A 32 3.69 0.67 0.22
N PRO A 33 3.67 -0.55 0.80
CA PRO A 33 2.62 -1.53 0.52
C PRO A 33 1.21 -1.03 0.88
N VAL A 34 1.06 -0.31 2.00
CA VAL A 34 -0.24 0.23 2.42
C VAL A 34 -0.71 1.33 1.45
N ALA A 35 0.20 2.18 0.98
CA ALA A 35 -0.12 3.20 -0.02
C ALA A 35 -0.53 2.59 -1.37
N ASP A 36 0.17 1.54 -1.80
CA ASP A 36 -0.14 0.80 -3.03
C ASP A 36 -1.48 0.06 -2.92
N MET A 37 -1.76 -0.58 -1.78
CA MET A 37 -3.07 -1.19 -1.51
C MET A 37 -4.21 -0.16 -1.55
N ARG A 38 -4.03 1.04 -0.95
CA ARG A 38 -5.02 2.14 -1.06
C ARG A 38 -5.24 2.57 -2.50
N ARG A 39 -4.17 2.63 -3.31
CA ARG A 39 -4.27 2.98 -4.74
C ARG A 39 -5.03 1.90 -5.51
N ALA A 40 -4.75 0.63 -5.25
CA ALA A 40 -5.47 -0.50 -5.84
C ALA A 40 -6.96 -0.47 -5.51
N VAL A 41 -7.32 -0.22 -4.24
CA VAL A 41 -8.72 -0.07 -3.80
C VAL A 41 -9.45 1.02 -4.59
N ARG A 42 -8.85 2.22 -4.71
CA ARG A 42 -9.46 3.32 -5.48
C ARG A 42 -9.63 2.97 -6.96
N SER A 43 -8.65 2.28 -7.56
CA SER A 43 -8.72 1.85 -8.96
C SER A 43 -9.84 0.84 -9.19
N LEU A 44 -10.02 -0.11 -8.27
CA LEU A 44 -11.11 -1.11 -8.33
C LEU A 44 -12.48 -0.44 -8.16
N GLN A 45 -12.61 0.50 -7.23
CA GLN A 45 -13.85 1.26 -7.02
C GLN A 45 -14.24 2.06 -8.27
N SER A 46 -13.29 2.81 -8.85
CA SER A 46 -13.52 3.58 -10.08
C SER A 46 -13.88 2.67 -11.28
N ARG A 47 -13.24 1.50 -11.40
CA ARG A 47 -13.60 0.51 -12.43
C ARG A 47 -15.02 -0.02 -12.24
N ALA A 48 -15.42 -0.33 -11.00
CA ALA A 48 -16.78 -0.77 -10.71
C ALA A 48 -17.82 0.30 -11.08
N GLU A 49 -17.58 1.55 -10.69
CA GLU A 49 -18.43 2.69 -11.05
C GLU A 49 -18.53 2.87 -12.57
N TRP A 50 -17.42 2.77 -13.29
CA TRP A 50 -17.43 2.85 -14.75
C TRP A 50 -18.25 1.72 -15.39
N LEU A 51 -18.08 0.48 -14.92
CA LEU A 51 -18.80 -0.69 -15.44
C LEU A 51 -20.31 -0.59 -15.23
N GLU A 52 -20.76 0.01 -14.13
CA GLU A 52 -22.18 0.21 -13.85
C GLU A 52 -22.81 1.36 -14.64
N ASN A 53 -22.06 2.45 -14.81
CA ASN A 53 -22.56 3.65 -15.49
C ASN A 53 -22.41 3.57 -17.01
N ARG A 54 -21.59 2.66 -17.53
CA ARG A 54 -21.44 2.44 -18.97
C ARG A 54 -22.76 1.95 -19.56
N ARG A 55 -23.22 2.63 -20.61
CA ARG A 55 -24.35 2.15 -21.42
C ARG A 55 -23.89 1.00 -22.31
N GLU A 56 -24.48 -0.17 -22.12
CA GLU A 56 -24.23 -1.37 -22.92
C GLU A 56 -25.56 -1.91 -23.47
N PRO A 57 -25.80 -1.85 -24.80
CA PRO A 57 -27.02 -2.35 -25.41
C PRO A 57 -27.20 -3.86 -25.24
N ASP A 58 -26.12 -4.65 -25.26
CA ASP A 58 -26.19 -6.11 -25.12
C ASP A 58 -26.53 -6.52 -23.66
N PRO A 59 -27.65 -7.22 -23.42
CA PRO A 59 -28.03 -7.66 -22.07
C PRO A 59 -27.01 -8.60 -21.41
N LEU A 60 -26.34 -9.47 -22.17
CA LEU A 60 -25.35 -10.41 -21.66
C LEU A 60 -24.08 -9.67 -21.25
N ILE A 61 -23.61 -8.74 -22.06
CA ILE A 61 -22.43 -7.92 -21.73
C ILE A 61 -22.73 -7.01 -20.52
N ARG A 62 -23.95 -6.47 -20.44
CA ARG A 62 -24.40 -5.67 -19.30
C ARG A 62 -24.40 -6.47 -18.00
N GLU A 63 -24.90 -7.70 -18.04
CA GLU A 63 -24.90 -8.60 -16.89
C GLU A 63 -23.47 -8.99 -16.47
N ASN A 64 -22.61 -9.31 -17.43
CA ASN A 64 -21.20 -9.56 -17.17
C ASN A 64 -20.47 -8.34 -16.58
N ALA A 65 -20.79 -7.13 -17.05
CA ALA A 65 -20.24 -5.89 -16.50
C ALA A 65 -20.68 -5.66 -15.04
N LYS A 66 -21.94 -5.98 -14.68
CA LYS A 66 -22.41 -5.93 -13.30
C LYS A 66 -21.69 -6.92 -12.41
N ARG A 67 -21.52 -8.17 -12.87
CA ARG A 67 -20.76 -9.21 -12.13
C ARG A 67 -19.31 -8.81 -11.89
N GLU A 68 -18.67 -8.23 -12.90
CA GLU A 68 -17.31 -7.72 -12.80
C GLU A 68 -17.22 -6.52 -11.85
N ALA A 69 -18.21 -5.61 -11.88
CA ALA A 69 -18.28 -4.48 -10.94
C ALA A 69 -18.40 -4.98 -9.48
N GLU A 70 -19.26 -5.97 -9.24
CA GLU A 70 -19.38 -6.62 -7.94
C GLU A 70 -18.07 -7.30 -7.52
N HIS A 71 -17.40 -7.99 -8.45
CA HIS A 71 -16.10 -8.61 -8.19
C HIS A 71 -15.04 -7.59 -7.79
N CYS A 72 -14.94 -6.46 -8.50
CA CYS A 72 -14.05 -5.35 -8.16
C CYS A 72 -14.31 -4.83 -6.74
N ARG A 73 -15.58 -4.67 -6.35
CA ARG A 73 -15.95 -4.27 -4.98
C ARG A 73 -15.54 -5.30 -3.94
N ARG A 74 -15.76 -6.59 -4.19
CA ARG A 74 -15.35 -7.65 -3.27
C ARG A 74 -13.83 -7.63 -3.04
N ILE A 75 -13.04 -7.50 -4.11
CA ILE A 75 -11.58 -7.39 -3.98
C ILE A 75 -11.19 -6.14 -3.19
N ALA A 76 -11.81 -4.99 -3.46
CA ALA A 76 -11.54 -3.75 -2.75
C ALA A 76 -11.82 -3.87 -1.23
N VAL A 77 -12.91 -4.55 -0.86
CA VAL A 77 -13.22 -4.87 0.56
C VAL A 77 -12.17 -5.81 1.14
N THR A 78 -11.78 -6.87 0.44
CA THR A 78 -10.74 -7.81 0.90
C THR A 78 -9.41 -7.10 1.16
N ILE A 79 -8.96 -6.22 0.25
CA ILE A 79 -7.74 -5.43 0.43
C ILE A 79 -7.88 -4.49 1.63
N THR A 80 -9.02 -3.82 1.78
CA THR A 80 -9.28 -2.92 2.91
C THR A 80 -9.24 -3.67 4.25
N ASN A 81 -9.79 -4.88 4.31
CA ASN A 81 -9.76 -5.72 5.50
C ASN A 81 -8.34 -6.23 5.80
N ALA A 82 -7.59 -6.64 4.78
CA ALA A 82 -6.19 -7.03 4.94
C ALA A 82 -5.33 -5.88 5.50
N MET A 83 -5.56 -4.65 5.03
CA MET A 83 -4.90 -3.47 5.57
C MET A 83 -5.26 -3.18 7.04
N ARG A 84 -6.50 -3.48 7.47
CA ARG A 84 -6.93 -3.32 8.87
C ARG A 84 -6.37 -4.38 9.80
N GLY A 85 -6.20 -5.61 9.32
CA GLY A 85 -5.57 -6.70 10.09
C GLY A 85 -4.04 -6.63 10.16
N ALA A 86 -3.41 -5.81 9.31
CA ALA A 86 -1.97 -5.56 9.31
C ALA A 86 -1.55 -4.33 10.13
N ALA A 87 -2.51 -3.55 10.63
CA ALA A 87 -2.32 -2.36 11.47
C ALA A 87 -2.47 -2.70 12.95
#